data_AF-A0A1G6J6F5-F1
#
_entry.id   AF-A0A1G6J6F5-F1
#
_cell.length_a   1.000
_cell.length_b   1.000
_cell.length_c   1.000
_cell.angle_alpha   90.00
_cell.angle_beta   90.00
_cell.angle_gamma   90.00
#
_symmetry.space_group_name_H-M   'P 1'
#
loop_
_entity.id
_entity.type
_entity.pdbx_description
1 polymer ?
#
loop_
_entity_poly.entity_id
_entity_poly.type
_entity_poly.pdbx_seq_one_letter_code
_entity_poly.pdbx_strand_id
1 'polypeptide(L)'
;MAQLMDIQRVEIGPENLTARVRMADGAPLMTSEDLRGTTRVYRLLPHIIEHACLGDAGDTFKACMGNTELAHLLEHVTVELLAQTDIAGDVTSGRTFPIEGDPRSFDVEISCKDDVLTVAALLSAVWILDWAYTDGGDPVPDVDATVDGLRNLVASLGDEPGTSYKEKVKGEILADVQREYQEALAMREQEIAQREEEIEVARSEAEAAARERAEERARERARLEEERRRGEEEARAAQEAARQEEERARREQEEAAEAARRAEEDRLFEEVAREAERRTTVLMPDEGRESPEAVQASRDLPDAAVIEWQPKDVAPEPQAEPEADAPAPAAGEKDATTTSEPVPEPESEPGPEPEPRYAAPWEDEPERPAAPTNAEPLPDAADTSGSEGHIPGPQRVR
;
A
#
# COMPACT_ATOMS: atom_id res chain seq x y z
N MET A 1 4.12 57.15 37.27
CA MET A 1 4.90 56.01 37.80
C MET A 1 5.77 55.53 36.67
N ALA A 2 7.08 55.37 36.89
CA ALA A 2 7.97 54.83 35.88
C ALA A 2 7.75 53.32 35.87
N GLN A 3 7.33 52.77 34.74
CA GLN A 3 7.04 51.35 34.57
C GLN A 3 8.36 50.57 34.58
N LEU A 4 8.51 49.57 35.44
CA LEU A 4 9.70 48.74 35.60
C LEU A 4 10.03 47.93 34.33
N MET A 5 8.99 47.38 33.69
CA MET A 5 9.08 46.47 32.55
C MET A 5 8.08 46.85 31.47
N ASP A 6 8.53 46.94 30.23
CA ASP A 6 7.69 47.20 29.06
C ASP A 6 7.51 45.94 28.22
N ILE A 7 6.27 45.57 27.92
CA ILE A 7 5.97 44.45 27.01
C ILE A 7 5.91 45.00 25.59
N GLN A 8 6.95 44.72 24.81
CA GLN A 8 7.10 45.24 23.45
C GLN A 8 6.25 44.49 22.43
N ARG A 9 6.10 43.17 22.62
CA ARG A 9 5.38 42.28 21.72
C ARG A 9 4.88 41.05 22.49
N VAL A 10 3.72 40.55 22.10
CA VAL A 10 3.19 39.25 22.53
C VAL A 10 2.89 38.42 21.29
N GLU A 11 3.36 37.19 21.27
CA GLU A 11 3.10 36.17 20.25
C GLU A 11 2.39 35.00 20.92
N ILE A 12 1.24 34.59 20.36
CA ILE A 12 0.46 33.46 20.87
C ILE A 12 0.64 32.31 19.89
N GLY A 13 1.38 31.29 20.32
CA GLY A 13 1.57 30.04 19.62
C GLY A 13 0.51 29.00 20.01
N PRO A 14 0.56 27.79 19.43
CA PRO A 14 -0.40 26.73 19.71
C PRO A 14 -0.30 26.17 21.14
N GLU A 15 0.89 26.21 21.75
CA GLU A 15 1.16 25.66 23.09
C GLU A 15 1.76 26.68 24.05
N ASN A 16 2.37 27.75 23.52
CA ASN A 16 3.13 28.71 24.31
C ASN A 16 2.79 30.14 23.88
N LEU A 17 2.86 31.05 24.85
CA LEU A 17 2.86 32.49 24.64
C LEU A 17 4.29 32.99 24.83
N THR A 18 4.78 33.80 23.90
CA THR A 18 6.10 34.45 23.99
C THR A 18 5.91 35.95 24.10
N ALA A 19 6.39 36.55 25.19
CA ALA A 19 6.36 37.98 25.41
C ALA A 19 7.78 38.56 25.36
N ARG A 20 7.99 39.56 24.50
CA ARG A 20 9.23 40.35 24.51
C ARG A 20 9.11 41.44 25.55
N VAL A 21 9.94 41.34 26.59
CA VAL A 21 9.95 42.24 27.74
C VAL A 21 11.24 43.03 27.77
N ARG A 22 11.13 44.36 27.89
CA ARG A 22 12.27 45.27 28.04
C ARG A 22 12.27 45.90 29.43
N MET A 23 13.39 45.81 30.13
CA MET A 23 13.62 46.45 31.42
C MET A 23 13.86 47.95 31.25
N ALA A 24 13.17 48.78 32.02
CA ALA A 24 13.27 50.23 31.95
C ALA A 24 14.65 50.76 32.31
N ASP A 25 15.05 51.88 31.70
CA ASP A 25 16.37 52.46 31.91
C ASP A 25 16.57 52.83 33.40
N GLY A 26 17.58 52.23 34.04
CA GLY A 26 17.86 52.40 35.47
C GLY A 26 17.14 51.43 36.41
N ALA A 27 16.22 50.60 35.89
CA ALA A 27 15.68 49.47 36.65
C ALA A 27 16.77 48.42 36.90
N PRO A 28 16.72 47.68 38.02
CA PRO A 28 17.57 46.52 38.23
C PRO A 28 17.41 45.51 37.09
N LEU A 29 18.49 44.83 36.72
CA LEU A 29 18.45 43.69 35.79
C LEU A 29 18.47 42.37 36.54
N MET A 30 19.08 42.35 37.73
CA MET A 30 19.21 41.14 38.56
C MET A 30 18.46 41.31 39.88
N THR A 31 17.93 40.21 40.41
CA THR A 31 17.29 40.18 41.74
C THR A 31 18.23 40.54 42.89
N SER A 32 19.55 40.40 42.69
CA SER A 32 20.59 40.76 43.65
C SER A 32 20.83 42.27 43.78
N GLU A 33 20.44 43.06 42.76
CA GLU A 33 20.61 44.51 42.74
C GLU A 33 19.58 45.24 43.61
N ASP A 34 18.42 44.62 43.87
CA ASP A 34 17.44 45.07 44.88
C ASP A 34 16.85 43.88 45.66
N LEU A 35 17.53 43.50 46.74
CA LEU A 35 17.07 42.45 47.65
C LEU A 35 15.77 42.81 48.40
N ARG A 36 15.43 44.11 48.53
CA ARG A 36 14.18 44.51 49.18
C ARG A 36 13.00 44.21 48.27
N GLY A 37 13.11 44.53 46.98
CA GLY A 37 12.15 44.14 45.96
C GLY A 37 11.98 42.62 45.91
N THR A 38 13.08 41.88 45.81
CA THR A 38 13.06 40.40 45.81
C THR A 38 12.38 39.82 47.06
N THR A 39 12.64 40.39 48.24
CA THR A 39 12.00 39.97 49.50
C THR A 39 10.50 40.25 49.52
N ARG A 40 10.04 41.36 48.91
CA ARG A 40 8.60 41.67 48.81
C ARG A 40 7.89 40.65 47.94
N VAL A 41 8.48 40.26 46.80
CA VAL A 41 7.93 39.21 45.93
C VAL A 41 7.81 37.89 46.70
N TYR A 42 8.86 37.47 47.41
CA TYR A 42 8.81 36.26 48.24
C TYR A 42 7.70 36.29 49.30
N ARG A 43 7.44 37.46 49.91
CA ARG A 43 6.37 37.60 50.92
C ARG A 43 4.97 37.50 50.34
N LEU A 44 4.78 37.95 49.10
CA LEU A 44 3.50 37.84 48.39
C LEU A 44 3.29 36.43 47.85
N LEU A 45 4.34 35.81 47.32
CA LEU A 45 4.30 34.56 46.59
C LEU A 45 5.33 33.58 47.19
N PRO A 46 5.08 33.04 48.39
CA PRO A 46 6.08 32.24 49.11
C PRO A 46 6.36 30.89 48.45
N HIS A 47 5.41 30.30 47.71
CA HIS A 47 5.59 29.01 47.06
C HIS A 47 6.45 29.06 45.79
N ILE A 48 6.78 30.27 45.30
CA ILE A 48 7.62 30.47 44.11
C ILE A 48 8.99 29.78 44.23
N ILE A 49 9.49 29.63 45.47
CA ILE A 49 10.78 28.96 45.75
C ILE A 49 10.74 27.45 45.50
N GLU A 50 9.55 26.85 45.48
CA GLU A 50 9.33 25.42 45.29
C GLU A 50 9.21 25.05 43.81
N HIS A 51 9.10 26.04 42.92
CA HIS A 51 9.08 25.81 41.48
C HIS A 51 10.35 25.09 41.04
N ALA A 52 10.17 24.04 40.24
CA ALA A 52 11.29 23.42 39.53
C ALA A 52 11.89 24.46 38.58
N CYS A 53 13.19 24.70 38.71
CA CYS A 53 13.95 25.60 37.85
C CYS A 53 15.17 24.82 37.40
N LEU A 54 15.30 24.56 36.10
CA LEU A 54 16.41 23.77 35.55
C LEU A 54 17.59 24.65 35.10
N GLY A 55 17.63 25.89 35.56
CA GLY A 55 18.75 26.81 35.33
C GLY A 55 19.99 26.51 36.18
N ASP A 56 21.02 27.32 36.00
CA ASP A 56 22.41 26.99 36.39
C ASP A 56 22.69 26.86 37.91
N ALA A 57 21.76 27.26 38.79
CA ALA A 57 22.01 27.33 40.23
C ALA A 57 21.51 26.10 41.03
N GLY A 58 20.64 25.26 40.47
CA GLY A 58 20.09 24.06 41.13
C GLY A 58 18.63 23.78 40.76
N ASP A 59 18.06 22.68 41.26
CA ASP A 59 16.77 22.10 40.79
C ASP A 59 15.50 22.90 41.11
N THR A 60 15.60 23.95 41.93
CA THR A 60 14.46 24.76 42.38
C THR A 60 14.76 26.24 42.26
N PHE A 61 13.73 27.06 42.05
CA PHE A 61 13.89 28.50 41.93
C PHE A 61 14.53 29.14 43.17
N LYS A 62 14.36 28.52 44.35
CA LYS A 62 15.08 28.90 45.57
C LYS A 62 16.59 29.07 45.36
N ALA A 63 17.20 28.23 44.53
CA ALA A 63 18.64 28.22 44.32
C ALA A 63 19.13 29.45 43.55
N CYS A 64 18.34 29.97 42.61
CA CYS A 64 18.69 31.13 41.79
C CYS A 64 18.00 32.44 42.23
N MET A 65 16.94 32.40 43.03
CA MET A 65 16.12 33.58 43.37
C MET A 65 16.93 34.78 43.89
N GLY A 66 18.00 34.53 44.66
CA GLY A 66 18.85 35.58 45.22
C GLY A 66 19.76 36.29 44.19
N ASN A 67 19.95 35.71 43.01
CA ASN A 67 20.74 36.28 41.92
C ASN A 67 20.35 35.67 40.57
N THR A 68 19.26 36.15 39.98
CA THR A 68 18.79 35.81 38.63
C THR A 68 18.21 37.06 37.97
N GLU A 69 18.00 37.01 36.66
CA GLU A 69 17.42 38.06 35.85
C GLU A 69 16.00 38.39 36.32
N LEU A 70 15.64 39.67 36.34
CA LEU A 70 14.26 40.06 36.66
C LEU A 70 13.24 39.50 35.66
N ALA A 71 13.64 39.26 34.41
CA ALA A 71 12.81 38.59 33.42
C ALA A 71 12.53 37.12 33.79
N HIS A 72 13.51 36.41 34.36
CA HIS A 72 13.33 35.05 34.85
C HIS A 72 12.47 35.02 36.13
N LEU A 73 12.59 36.04 36.99
CA LEU A 73 11.63 36.20 38.09
C LEU A 73 10.20 36.46 37.59
N LEU A 74 10.02 37.28 36.55
CA LEU A 74 8.72 37.53 35.91
C LEU A 74 8.09 36.23 35.40
N GLU A 75 8.89 35.37 34.78
CA GLU A 75 8.45 34.03 34.35
C GLU A 75 7.88 33.25 35.54
N HIS A 76 8.63 33.12 36.63
CA HIS A 76 8.21 32.36 37.81
C HIS A 76 7.00 32.98 38.53
N VAL A 77 6.90 34.31 38.61
CA VAL A 77 5.70 34.97 39.15
C VAL A 77 4.47 34.68 38.28
N THR A 78 4.63 34.69 36.96
CA THR A 78 3.55 34.35 36.03
C THR A 78 3.11 32.90 36.21
N VAL A 79 4.07 31.97 36.29
CA VAL A 79 3.82 30.54 36.54
C VAL A 79 3.11 30.32 37.89
N GLU A 80 3.48 31.06 38.93
CA GLU A 80 2.87 30.94 40.27
C GLU A 80 1.39 31.37 40.23
N LEU A 81 1.11 32.52 39.60
CA LEU A 81 -0.27 32.99 39.44
C LEU A 81 -1.11 32.00 38.63
N LEU A 82 -0.54 31.41 37.58
CA LEU A 82 -1.23 30.40 36.77
C LEU A 82 -1.49 29.11 37.56
N ALA A 83 -0.50 28.63 38.30
CA ALA A 83 -0.62 27.44 39.14
C ALA A 83 -1.73 27.59 40.19
N GLN A 84 -1.87 28.78 40.78
CA GLN A 84 -2.93 29.05 41.76
C GLN A 84 -4.34 29.14 41.16
N THR A 85 -4.50 29.24 39.84
CA THR A 85 -5.84 29.35 39.21
C THR A 85 -6.56 28.01 39.06
N ASP A 86 -5.83 26.90 39.06
CA ASP A 86 -6.30 25.54 38.67
C ASP A 86 -6.87 25.42 37.24
N ILE A 87 -6.80 26.48 36.42
CA ILE A 87 -7.32 26.50 35.04
C ILE A 87 -6.19 26.20 34.03
N ALA A 88 -4.97 26.66 34.32
CA ALA A 88 -3.84 26.63 33.41
C ALA A 88 -3.33 25.22 33.03
N GLY A 89 -3.88 24.16 33.64
CA GLY A 89 -3.53 22.76 33.40
C GLY A 89 -2.69 22.15 34.52
N ASP A 90 -2.29 20.89 34.34
CA ASP A 90 -1.61 20.11 35.39
C ASP A 90 -0.15 20.55 35.61
N VAL A 91 0.48 21.12 34.58
CA VAL A 91 1.87 21.62 34.63
C VAL A 91 1.97 22.90 33.83
N THR A 92 2.34 23.99 34.50
CA THR A 92 2.69 25.27 33.89
C THR A 92 4.20 25.44 33.90
N SER A 93 4.78 25.82 32.77
CA SER A 93 6.23 25.99 32.61
C SER A 93 6.55 27.28 31.87
N GLY A 94 7.74 27.83 32.09
CA GLY A 94 8.25 28.95 31.31
C GLY A 94 9.68 28.74 30.85
N ARG A 95 10.15 29.66 30.00
CA ARG A 95 11.54 29.81 29.59
C ARG A 95 11.85 31.27 29.35
N THR A 96 13.03 31.71 29.78
CA THR A 96 13.50 33.08 29.58
C THR A 96 14.75 33.09 28.72
N PHE A 97 14.74 33.89 27.65
CA PHE A 97 15.85 34.04 26.71
C PHE A 97 16.32 35.48 26.64
N PRO A 98 17.61 35.79 26.84
CA PRO A 98 18.13 37.13 26.58
C PRO A 98 18.14 37.43 25.07
N ILE A 99 17.88 38.69 24.70
CA ILE A 99 17.95 39.12 23.30
C ILE A 99 19.37 39.52 22.93
N GLU A 100 19.89 38.91 21.87
CA GLU A 100 21.19 39.28 21.32
C GLU A 100 21.18 40.75 20.85
N GLY A 101 22.17 41.51 21.30
CA GLY A 101 22.32 42.92 20.94
C GLY A 101 21.53 43.91 21.81
N ASP A 102 20.67 43.45 22.74
CA ASP A 102 19.98 44.30 23.70
C ASP A 102 19.97 43.69 25.11
N PRO A 103 20.92 44.07 26.00
CA PRO A 103 21.10 43.43 27.30
C PRO A 103 19.96 43.68 28.29
N ARG A 104 18.97 44.50 27.94
CA ARG A 104 17.79 44.81 28.76
C ARG A 104 16.52 44.18 28.25
N SER A 105 16.58 43.43 27.14
CA SER A 105 15.42 42.79 26.54
C SER A 105 15.52 41.28 26.62
N PHE A 106 14.38 40.65 26.89
CA PHE A 106 14.25 39.21 27.07
C PHE A 106 12.97 38.72 26.38
N ASP A 107 13.02 37.54 25.78
CA ASP A 107 11.81 36.80 25.39
C ASP A 107 11.45 35.85 26.54
N VAL A 108 10.27 36.06 27.12
CA VAL A 108 9.68 35.22 28.18
C VAL A 108 8.60 34.36 27.55
N GLU A 109 8.87 33.07 27.44
CA GLU A 109 7.95 32.04 26.95
C GLU A 109 7.22 31.39 28.13
N ILE A 110 5.90 31.26 28.05
CA ILE A 110 5.04 30.64 29.06
C ILE A 110 4.11 29.64 28.38
N SER A 111 3.96 28.44 28.96
CA SER A 111 2.95 27.46 28.51
C SER A 111 1.55 28.07 28.55
N CYS A 112 0.86 28.05 27.42
CA CYS A 112 -0.37 28.80 27.18
C CYS A 112 -1.50 27.85 26.81
N LYS A 113 -2.29 27.44 27.81
CA LYS A 113 -3.50 26.63 27.61
C LYS A 113 -4.73 27.49 27.33
N ASP A 114 -4.81 28.63 27.98
CA ASP A 114 -5.83 29.65 27.79
C ASP A 114 -5.14 30.99 27.60
N ASP A 115 -5.32 31.57 26.41
CA ASP A 115 -4.61 32.78 25.97
C ASP A 115 -4.95 33.98 26.86
N VAL A 116 -6.22 34.12 27.23
CA VAL A 116 -6.68 35.25 28.04
C VAL A 116 -6.11 35.12 29.45
N LEU A 117 -6.17 33.92 30.02
CA LEU A 117 -5.61 33.64 31.34
C LEU A 117 -4.11 33.91 31.37
N THR A 118 -3.37 33.41 30.38
CA THR A 118 -1.91 33.52 30.32
C THR A 118 -1.46 34.97 30.16
N VAL A 119 -2.11 35.73 29.27
CA VAL A 119 -1.85 37.18 29.12
C VAL A 119 -2.20 37.94 30.40
N ALA A 120 -3.36 37.65 31.01
CA ALA A 120 -3.79 38.36 32.21
C ALA A 120 -2.89 38.05 33.42
N ALA A 121 -2.43 36.81 33.57
CA ALA A 121 -1.46 36.42 34.58
C ALA A 121 -0.11 37.12 34.37
N LEU A 122 0.40 37.17 33.13
CA LEU A 122 1.64 37.88 32.79
C LEU A 122 1.56 39.37 33.13
N LEU A 123 0.46 40.03 32.77
CA LEU A 123 0.24 41.45 33.09
C LEU A 123 0.13 41.70 34.59
N SER A 124 -0.51 40.77 35.32
CA SER A 124 -0.59 40.82 36.79
C SER A 124 0.79 40.63 37.42
N ALA A 125 1.61 39.73 36.88
CA ALA A 125 2.99 39.52 37.30
C ALA A 125 3.85 40.77 37.08
N VAL A 126 3.75 41.41 35.92
CA VAL A 126 4.43 42.69 35.65
C VAL A 126 4.02 43.75 36.67
N TRP A 127 2.73 43.85 37.01
CA TRP A 127 2.25 44.81 38.00
C TRP A 127 2.78 44.51 39.42
N ILE A 128 2.79 43.24 39.84
CA ILE A 128 3.36 42.82 41.13
C ILE A 128 4.85 43.17 41.21
N LEU A 129 5.61 42.95 40.13
CA LEU A 129 7.03 43.30 40.09
C LEU A 129 7.25 44.81 40.08
N ASP A 130 6.47 45.57 39.32
CA ASP A 130 6.51 47.04 39.33
C ASP A 130 6.30 47.60 40.74
N TRP A 131 5.29 47.10 41.45
CA TRP A 131 5.05 47.42 42.85
C TRP A 131 6.24 47.04 43.74
N ALA A 132 6.76 45.81 43.61
CA ALA A 132 7.82 45.31 44.47
C ALA A 132 9.12 46.10 44.33
N TYR A 133 9.50 46.52 43.13
CA TYR A 133 10.80 47.17 42.85
C TYR A 133 10.74 48.72 42.77
N THR A 134 9.56 49.34 42.82
CA THR A 134 9.45 50.81 42.77
C THR A 134 9.40 51.48 44.16
N ASP A 135 8.74 50.86 45.14
CA ASP A 135 8.79 51.26 46.57
C ASP A 135 7.97 50.35 47.50
N GLY A 136 7.10 49.48 46.96
CA GLY A 136 6.22 48.61 47.74
C GLY A 136 5.19 49.37 48.57
N GLY A 137 4.70 50.52 48.07
CA GLY A 137 3.71 51.37 48.75
C GLY A 137 2.30 50.77 48.83
N ASP A 138 1.34 51.53 49.34
CA ASP A 138 -0.08 51.12 49.34
C ASP A 138 -0.76 51.49 48.00
N PRO A 139 -1.66 50.64 47.47
CA PRO A 139 -2.09 49.35 48.04
C PRO A 139 -1.10 48.21 47.75
N VAL A 140 -0.93 47.32 48.73
CA VAL A 140 -0.20 46.06 48.56
C VAL A 140 -1.00 45.11 47.64
N PRO A 141 -0.36 44.43 46.67
CA PRO A 141 -1.00 43.39 45.87
C PRO A 141 -1.66 42.32 46.73
N ASP A 142 -2.93 42.04 46.44
CA ASP A 142 -3.68 40.92 47.01
C ASP A 142 -3.66 39.78 45.98
N VAL A 143 -2.83 38.77 46.24
CA VAL A 143 -2.62 37.64 45.32
C VAL A 143 -3.89 36.80 45.19
N ASP A 144 -4.59 36.53 46.29
CA ASP A 144 -5.83 35.75 46.28
C ASP A 144 -6.91 36.47 45.46
N ALA A 145 -7.07 37.78 45.67
CA ALA A 145 -8.00 38.57 44.87
C ALA A 145 -7.60 38.67 43.39
N THR A 146 -6.30 38.67 43.09
CA THR A 146 -5.78 38.64 41.72
C THR A 146 -6.13 37.33 41.05
N VAL A 147 -5.86 36.19 41.70
CA VAL A 147 -6.17 34.85 41.20
C VAL A 147 -7.68 34.67 41.01
N ASP A 148 -8.50 35.13 41.96
CA ASP A 148 -9.96 35.11 41.81
C ASP A 148 -10.43 36.01 40.66
N GLY A 149 -9.79 37.16 40.46
CA GLY A 149 -10.01 38.02 39.30
C GLY A 149 -9.73 37.31 37.98
N LEU A 150 -8.62 36.57 37.90
CA LEU A 150 -8.24 35.78 36.73
C LEU A 150 -9.26 34.67 36.45
N ARG A 151 -9.66 33.91 37.48
CA ARG A 151 -10.70 32.88 37.36
C ARG A 151 -12.03 33.45 36.86
N ASN A 152 -12.44 34.59 37.42
CA ASN A 152 -13.68 35.27 37.03
C ASN A 152 -13.62 35.82 35.59
N LEU A 153 -12.45 36.32 35.16
CA LEU A 153 -12.24 36.78 33.79
C LEU A 153 -12.49 35.64 32.80
N VAL A 154 -11.84 34.49 32.99
CA VAL A 154 -12.03 33.31 32.12
C VAL A 154 -13.48 32.83 32.17
N ALA A 155 -14.05 32.72 33.37
CA ALA A 155 -15.45 32.30 33.52
C ALA A 155 -16.45 33.23 32.82
N SER A 156 -16.16 34.53 32.76
CA SER A 156 -17.03 35.52 32.10
C SER A 156 -17.05 35.40 30.57
N LEU A 157 -15.98 34.88 29.98
CA LEU A 157 -15.88 34.67 28.54
C LEU A 157 -16.66 33.42 28.08
N GLY A 158 -16.73 32.41 28.96
CA GLY A 158 -17.37 31.13 28.67
C GLY A 158 -16.71 30.36 27.52
N ASP A 159 -17.30 29.22 27.18
CA ASP A 159 -16.77 28.34 26.13
C ASP A 159 -17.28 28.68 24.72
N GLU A 160 -18.26 29.58 24.59
CA GLU A 160 -18.91 29.91 23.32
C GLU A 160 -17.94 30.43 22.24
N PRO A 161 -17.00 31.36 22.53
CA PRO A 161 -16.08 31.87 21.51
C PRO A 161 -15.18 30.77 20.94
N GLY A 162 -14.62 29.94 21.82
CA GLY A 162 -13.76 28.82 21.43
C GLY A 162 -14.51 27.74 20.67
N THR A 163 -15.73 27.41 21.11
CA THR A 163 -16.58 26.40 20.46
C THR A 163 -17.02 26.87 19.07
N SER A 164 -17.49 28.11 18.96
CA SER A 164 -17.91 28.70 17.68
C SER A 164 -16.76 28.76 16.68
N TYR A 165 -15.56 29.13 17.12
CA TYR A 165 -14.37 29.12 16.27
C TYR A 165 -14.02 27.71 15.79
N LYS A 166 -14.01 26.72 16.70
CA LYS A 166 -13.75 25.31 16.35
C LYS A 166 -14.78 24.77 15.35
N GLU A 167 -16.06 25.06 15.54
CA GLU A 167 -17.13 24.65 14.63
C GLU A 167 -16.98 25.30 13.26
N LYS A 168 -16.64 26.60 13.21
CA LYS A 168 -16.39 27.32 11.96
C LYS A 168 -15.23 26.72 11.19
N VAL A 169 -14.07 26.55 11.83
CA VAL A 169 -12.86 25.97 11.19
C VAL A 169 -13.13 24.54 10.74
N LYS A 170 -13.81 23.72 11.57
CA LYS A 170 -14.23 22.37 11.19
C LYS A 170 -15.14 22.38 9.96
N GLY A 171 -16.09 23.32 9.90
CA GLY A 171 -16.97 23.50 8.75
C GLY A 171 -16.22 23.87 7.47
N GLU A 172 -15.27 24.79 7.57
CA GLU A 172 -14.41 25.22 6.44
C GLU A 172 -13.57 24.05 5.91
N ILE A 173 -12.86 23.33 6.80
CA ILE A 173 -12.06 22.16 6.42
C ILE A 173 -12.94 21.07 5.78
N LEU A 174 -14.11 20.80 6.36
CA LEU A 174 -15.02 19.79 5.81
C LEU A 174 -15.52 20.19 4.41
N ALA A 175 -15.80 21.48 4.19
CA ALA A 175 -16.22 21.99 2.90
C ALA A 175 -15.12 21.87 1.84
N ASP A 176 -13.87 22.13 2.22
CA ASP A 176 -12.72 21.98 1.31
C ASP A 176 -12.46 20.51 0.95
N VAL A 177 -12.45 19.62 1.95
CA VAL A 177 -12.32 18.17 1.71
C VAL A 177 -13.47 17.65 0.83
N GLN A 178 -14.70 18.11 1.06
CA GLN A 178 -15.84 17.72 0.23
C GLN A 178 -15.67 18.19 -1.21
N ARG A 179 -15.16 19.41 -1.42
CA ARG A 179 -14.90 19.96 -2.76
C ARG A 179 -13.88 19.13 -3.52
N GLU A 180 -12.73 18.85 -2.89
CA GLU A 180 -11.68 18.00 -3.48
C GLU A 180 -12.22 16.61 -3.81
N TYR A 181 -13.03 16.04 -2.92
CA TYR A 181 -13.68 14.75 -3.16
C TYR A 181 -14.63 14.77 -4.37
N GLN A 182 -15.44 15.82 -4.52
CA GLN A 182 -16.34 15.97 -5.67
C GLN A 182 -15.57 16.17 -6.98
N GLU A 183 -14.49 16.94 -6.97
CA GLU A 183 -13.62 17.13 -8.13
C GLU A 183 -12.96 15.80 -8.55
N ALA A 184 -12.45 15.04 -7.58
CA ALA A 184 -11.87 13.72 -7.85
C ALA A 184 -12.90 12.72 -8.40
N LEU A 185 -14.14 12.74 -7.88
CA LEU A 185 -15.23 11.92 -8.42
C LEU A 185 -15.56 12.30 -9.86
N ALA A 186 -15.71 13.59 -10.16
CA ALA A 186 -16.03 14.05 -11.51
C ALA A 186 -14.94 13.67 -12.53
N MET A 187 -13.67 13.80 -12.15
CA MET A 187 -12.54 13.35 -12.99
C MET A 187 -12.60 11.84 -13.25
N ARG A 188 -12.93 11.04 -12.23
CA ARG A 188 -13.04 9.58 -12.37
C ARG A 188 -14.23 9.18 -13.23
N GLU A 189 -15.36 9.87 -13.10
CA GLU A 189 -16.53 9.66 -13.96
C GLU A 189 -16.22 9.97 -15.43
N GLN A 190 -15.47 11.03 -15.71
CA GLN A 190 -15.00 11.36 -17.06
C GLN A 190 -14.05 10.29 -17.61
N GLU A 191 -13.12 9.79 -16.79
CA GLU A 191 -12.20 8.71 -17.20
C GLU A 191 -12.97 7.42 -17.53
N ILE A 192 -13.96 7.06 -16.70
CA ILE A 192 -14.81 5.89 -16.95
C ILE A 192 -15.56 6.05 -18.27
N ALA A 193 -16.18 7.21 -18.50
CA ALA A 193 -16.90 7.49 -19.74
C ALA A 193 -15.99 7.40 -20.98
N GLN A 194 -14.78 7.96 -20.92
CA GLN A 194 -13.79 7.85 -22.00
C GLN A 194 -13.40 6.40 -22.28
N ARG A 195 -13.14 5.61 -21.23
CA ARG A 195 -12.80 4.18 -21.39
C ARG A 195 -13.97 3.38 -21.95
N GLU A 196 -15.21 3.70 -21.57
CA GLU A 196 -16.40 3.06 -22.12
C GLU A 196 -16.54 3.34 -23.63
N GLU A 197 -16.30 4.58 -24.06
CA GLU A 197 -16.26 4.94 -25.49
C GLU A 197 -15.15 4.19 -26.23
N GLU A 198 -13.94 4.10 -25.66
CA GLU A 198 -12.83 3.31 -26.24
C GLU A 198 -13.18 1.83 -26.38
N ILE A 199 -13.82 1.24 -25.36
CA ILE A 199 -14.27 -0.15 -25.38
C ILE A 199 -15.34 -0.37 -26.45
N GLU A 200 -16.29 0.55 -26.61
CA GLU A 200 -17.33 0.50 -27.64
C GLU A 200 -16.71 0.52 -29.04
N VAL A 201 -15.74 1.42 -29.28
CA VAL A 201 -14.99 1.49 -30.55
C VAL A 201 -14.24 0.20 -30.79
N ALA A 202 -13.45 -0.28 -29.83
CA ALA A 202 -12.68 -1.52 -29.97
C ALA A 202 -13.59 -2.75 -30.21
N ARG A 203 -14.76 -2.79 -29.57
CA ARG A 203 -15.76 -3.83 -29.82
C ARG A 203 -16.29 -3.76 -31.25
N SER A 204 -16.62 -2.56 -31.74
CA SER A 204 -17.11 -2.39 -33.11
C SER A 204 -16.08 -2.82 -34.17
N GLU A 205 -14.80 -2.50 -33.94
CA GLU A 205 -13.69 -2.92 -34.79
C GLU A 205 -13.47 -4.44 -34.74
N ALA A 206 -13.54 -5.03 -33.55
CA ALA A 206 -13.43 -6.48 -33.38
C ALA A 206 -14.58 -7.22 -34.08
N GLU A 207 -15.81 -6.71 -34.00
CA GLU A 207 -16.97 -7.24 -34.70
C GLU A 207 -16.82 -7.11 -36.23
N ALA A 208 -16.32 -5.98 -36.73
CA ALA A 208 -16.04 -5.79 -38.15
C ALA A 208 -14.95 -6.75 -38.66
N ALA A 209 -13.83 -6.87 -37.94
CA ALA A 209 -12.76 -7.81 -38.27
C ALA A 209 -13.22 -9.27 -38.20
N ALA A 210 -14.10 -9.62 -37.27
CA ALA A 210 -14.70 -10.96 -37.19
C ALA A 210 -15.60 -11.25 -38.41
N ARG A 211 -16.39 -10.28 -38.87
CA ARG A 211 -17.20 -10.40 -40.09
C ARG A 211 -16.32 -10.60 -41.33
N GLU A 212 -15.26 -9.81 -41.49
CA GLU A 212 -14.33 -9.95 -42.61
C GLU A 212 -13.67 -11.34 -42.64
N ARG A 213 -13.15 -11.81 -41.50
CA ARG A 213 -12.58 -13.15 -41.37
C ARG A 213 -13.61 -14.26 -41.66
N ALA A 214 -14.86 -14.06 -41.27
CA ALA A 214 -15.93 -15.01 -41.57
C ALA A 214 -16.26 -15.05 -43.07
N GLU A 215 -16.29 -13.90 -43.74
CA GLU A 215 -16.46 -13.80 -45.19
C GLU A 215 -15.30 -14.44 -45.95
N GLU A 216 -14.06 -14.20 -45.53
CA GLU A 216 -12.87 -14.81 -46.13
C GLU A 216 -12.92 -16.34 -46.01
N ARG A 217 -13.19 -16.87 -44.81
CA ARG A 217 -13.39 -18.31 -44.57
C ARG A 217 -14.54 -18.89 -45.40
N ALA A 218 -15.62 -18.13 -45.62
CA ALA A 218 -16.72 -18.57 -46.47
C ALA A 218 -16.31 -18.63 -47.94
N ARG A 219 -15.54 -17.65 -48.44
CA ARG A 219 -14.98 -17.64 -49.79
C ARG A 219 -13.99 -18.79 -50.01
N GLU A 220 -13.14 -19.06 -49.03
CA GLU A 220 -12.19 -20.18 -49.06
C GLU A 220 -12.92 -21.52 -49.09
N ARG A 221 -13.92 -21.73 -48.22
CA ARG A 221 -14.77 -22.92 -48.24
C ARG A 221 -15.48 -23.12 -49.58
N ALA A 222 -16.01 -22.05 -50.16
CA ALA A 222 -16.66 -22.11 -51.48
C ALA A 222 -15.68 -22.50 -52.59
N ARG A 223 -14.44 -22.01 -52.55
CA ARG A 223 -13.38 -22.42 -53.49
C ARG A 223 -13.03 -23.90 -53.36
N LEU A 224 -12.80 -24.36 -52.13
CA LEU A 224 -12.49 -25.77 -51.86
C LEU A 224 -13.64 -26.70 -52.27
N GLU A 225 -14.89 -26.27 -52.07
CA GLU A 225 -16.06 -27.02 -52.52
C GLU A 225 -16.19 -27.06 -54.05
N GLU A 226 -15.89 -25.95 -54.73
CA GLU A 226 -15.85 -25.92 -56.20
C GLU A 226 -14.72 -26.81 -56.75
N GLU A 227 -13.53 -26.77 -56.15
CA GLU A 227 -12.41 -27.65 -56.50
C GLU A 227 -12.76 -29.12 -56.26
N ARG A 228 -13.39 -29.45 -55.12
CA ARG A 228 -13.90 -30.80 -54.86
C ARG A 228 -14.91 -31.23 -55.92
N ARG A 229 -15.86 -30.35 -56.29
CA ARG A 229 -16.85 -30.65 -57.33
C ARG A 229 -16.19 -30.92 -58.68
N ARG A 230 -15.19 -30.12 -59.07
CA ARG A 230 -14.41 -30.36 -60.30
C ARG A 230 -13.64 -31.68 -60.23
N GLY A 231 -13.01 -31.98 -59.10
CA GLY A 231 -12.32 -33.27 -58.89
C GLY A 231 -13.27 -34.46 -58.96
N GLU A 232 -14.49 -34.34 -58.42
CA GLU A 232 -15.54 -35.36 -58.55
C GLU A 232 -16.04 -35.52 -59.99
N GLU A 233 -16.22 -34.42 -60.73
CA GLU A 233 -16.60 -34.43 -62.14
C GLU A 233 -15.49 -35.08 -63.01
N GLU A 234 -14.22 -34.72 -62.78
CA GLU A 234 -13.06 -35.34 -63.43
C GLU A 234 -12.95 -36.84 -63.09
N ALA A 235 -13.15 -37.23 -61.83
CA ALA A 235 -13.16 -38.63 -61.43
C ALA A 235 -14.30 -39.42 -62.10
N ARG A 236 -15.50 -38.83 -62.22
CA ARG A 236 -16.61 -39.43 -62.97
C ARG A 236 -16.28 -39.58 -64.44
N ALA A 237 -15.69 -38.56 -65.06
CA ALA A 237 -15.28 -38.61 -66.46
C ALA A 237 -14.18 -39.67 -66.70
N ALA A 238 -13.21 -39.80 -65.78
CA ALA A 238 -12.18 -40.84 -65.83
C ALA A 238 -12.77 -42.24 -65.67
N GLN A 239 -13.74 -42.43 -64.76
CA GLN A 239 -14.45 -43.72 -64.62
C GLN A 239 -15.27 -44.06 -65.86
N GLU A 240 -15.89 -43.08 -66.50
CA GLU A 240 -16.63 -43.28 -67.74
C GLU A 240 -15.70 -43.63 -68.91
N ALA A 241 -14.57 -42.93 -69.03
CA ALA A 241 -13.53 -43.25 -70.00
C ALA A 241 -12.95 -44.67 -69.79
N ALA A 242 -12.66 -45.05 -68.54
CA ALA A 242 -12.20 -46.40 -68.21
C ALA A 242 -13.24 -47.47 -68.57
N ARG A 243 -14.54 -47.22 -68.33
CA ARG A 243 -15.63 -48.11 -68.77
C ARG A 243 -15.68 -48.23 -70.30
N GLN A 244 -15.52 -47.12 -71.02
CA GLN A 244 -15.48 -47.13 -72.49
C GLN A 244 -14.25 -47.88 -73.01
N GLU A 245 -13.11 -47.79 -72.32
CA GLU A 245 -11.90 -48.53 -72.66
C GLU A 245 -12.05 -50.03 -72.38
N GLU A 246 -12.62 -50.41 -71.24
CA GLU A 246 -13.00 -51.80 -70.95
C GLU A 246 -13.99 -52.35 -71.99
N GLU A 247 -14.99 -51.56 -72.39
CA GLU A 247 -15.95 -51.97 -73.40
C GLU A 247 -15.30 -52.11 -74.78
N ARG A 248 -14.38 -51.21 -75.15
CA ARG A 248 -13.57 -51.34 -76.37
C ARG A 248 -12.67 -52.58 -76.33
N ALA A 249 -11.95 -52.79 -75.23
CA ALA A 249 -11.12 -53.97 -75.04
C ALA A 249 -11.94 -55.27 -75.10
N ARG A 250 -13.16 -55.26 -74.54
CA ARG A 250 -14.09 -56.39 -74.64
C ARG A 250 -14.55 -56.62 -76.08
N ARG A 251 -14.86 -55.57 -76.84
CA ARG A 251 -15.21 -55.68 -78.27
C ARG A 251 -14.04 -56.20 -79.09
N GLU A 252 -12.82 -55.72 -78.85
CA GLU A 252 -11.60 -56.24 -79.48
C GLU A 252 -11.33 -57.71 -79.11
N GLN A 253 -11.59 -58.12 -77.85
CA GLN A 253 -11.50 -59.52 -77.44
C GLN A 253 -12.60 -60.38 -78.09
N GLU A 254 -13.83 -59.88 -78.21
CA GLU A 254 -14.92 -60.57 -78.90
C GLU A 254 -14.61 -60.71 -80.40
N GLU A 255 -14.07 -59.68 -81.05
CA GLU A 255 -13.60 -59.72 -82.44
C GLU A 255 -12.40 -60.65 -82.61
N ALA A 256 -11.42 -60.63 -81.70
CA ALA A 256 -10.28 -61.55 -81.70
C ALA A 256 -10.73 -62.99 -81.46
N ALA A 257 -11.73 -63.23 -80.59
CA ALA A 257 -12.32 -64.53 -80.37
C ALA A 257 -13.14 -65.00 -81.59
N GLU A 258 -13.82 -64.08 -82.29
CA GLU A 258 -14.51 -64.40 -83.55
C GLU A 258 -13.51 -64.68 -84.68
N ALA A 259 -12.41 -63.93 -84.77
CA ALA A 259 -11.32 -64.20 -85.69
C ALA A 259 -10.60 -65.52 -85.38
N ALA A 260 -10.41 -65.84 -84.09
CA ALA A 260 -9.88 -67.12 -83.66
C ALA A 260 -10.84 -68.27 -83.98
N ARG A 261 -12.16 -68.09 -83.77
CA ARG A 261 -13.19 -69.05 -84.19
C ARG A 261 -13.19 -69.23 -85.71
N ARG A 262 -13.08 -68.16 -86.51
CA ARG A 262 -12.96 -68.27 -87.97
C ARG A 262 -11.66 -68.96 -88.39
N ALA A 263 -10.54 -68.70 -87.71
CA ALA A 263 -9.28 -69.39 -87.97
C ALA A 263 -9.32 -70.88 -87.55
N GLU A 264 -10.06 -71.21 -86.49
CA GLU A 264 -10.32 -72.58 -86.05
C GLU A 264 -11.30 -73.28 -87.00
N GLU A 265 -12.32 -72.58 -87.48
CA GLU A 265 -13.26 -73.05 -88.50
C GLU A 265 -12.56 -73.27 -89.85
N ASP A 266 -11.63 -72.39 -90.24
CA ASP A 266 -10.76 -72.56 -91.41
C ASP A 266 -9.81 -73.76 -91.23
N ARG A 267 -9.23 -73.94 -90.03
CA ARG A 267 -8.41 -75.13 -89.71
C ARG A 267 -9.23 -76.41 -89.74
N LEU A 268 -10.44 -76.40 -89.20
CA LEU A 268 -11.37 -77.52 -89.24
C LEU A 268 -11.84 -77.78 -90.67
N PHE A 269 -12.05 -76.76 -91.50
CA PHE A 269 -12.28 -76.91 -92.93
C PHE A 269 -11.09 -77.55 -93.64
N GLU A 270 -9.87 -77.17 -93.27
CA GLU A 270 -8.63 -77.73 -93.81
C GLU A 270 -8.37 -79.18 -93.30
N GLU A 271 -8.80 -79.49 -92.08
CA GLU A 271 -8.74 -80.82 -91.48
C GLU A 271 -9.83 -81.75 -92.04
N VAL A 272 -11.05 -81.25 -92.28
CA VAL A 272 -12.14 -81.93 -92.99
C VAL A 272 -11.78 -82.12 -94.48
N ALA A 273 -11.07 -81.18 -95.10
CA ALA A 273 -10.52 -81.39 -96.45
C ALA A 273 -9.45 -82.51 -96.46
N ARG A 274 -8.61 -82.61 -95.42
CA ARG A 274 -7.68 -83.73 -95.23
C ARG A 274 -8.35 -85.04 -94.80
N GLU A 275 -9.50 -85.00 -94.13
CA GLU A 275 -10.27 -86.19 -93.74
C GLU A 275 -11.13 -86.71 -94.91
N ALA A 276 -11.64 -85.82 -95.76
CA ALA A 276 -12.25 -86.16 -97.05
C ALA A 276 -11.26 -86.85 -98.00
N GLU A 277 -9.97 -86.57 -97.88
CA GLU A 277 -8.90 -87.31 -98.59
C GLU A 277 -8.59 -88.68 -97.98
N ARG A 278 -8.88 -88.91 -96.69
CA ARG A 278 -8.61 -90.19 -95.99
C ARG A 278 -9.80 -91.14 -95.94
N ARG A 279 -11.01 -90.68 -96.27
CA ARG A 279 -12.26 -91.43 -96.07
C ARG A 279 -12.97 -91.79 -97.38
N THR A 280 -12.20 -92.09 -98.42
CA THR A 280 -12.61 -92.94 -99.55
C THR A 280 -11.82 -94.24 -99.52
N THR A 281 -11.94 -95.03 -98.44
CA THR A 281 -11.71 -96.48 -98.49
C THR A 281 -12.27 -97.16 -97.23
N VAL A 282 -13.31 -97.99 -97.45
CA VAL A 282 -13.68 -99.21 -96.68
C VAL A 282 -14.36 -98.96 -95.33
N LEU A 283 -15.70 -98.95 -95.28
CA LEU A 283 -16.64 -100.10 -95.07
C LEU A 283 -16.83 -100.49 -93.58
N MET A 284 -18.09 -100.37 -93.14
CA MET A 284 -18.78 -100.96 -91.95
C MET A 284 -18.58 -102.49 -91.83
N PRO A 285 -19.11 -103.26 -90.82
CA PRO A 285 -19.98 -103.02 -89.63
C PRO A 285 -19.37 -103.63 -88.31
N ASP A 286 -19.97 -103.79 -87.12
CA ASP A 286 -21.02 -104.75 -86.67
C ASP A 286 -21.06 -104.75 -85.11
N GLU A 287 -22.21 -104.56 -84.44
CA GLU A 287 -23.03 -105.53 -83.66
C GLU A 287 -22.67 -105.81 -82.16
N GLY A 288 -23.68 -105.69 -81.27
CA GLY A 288 -23.65 -106.28 -79.91
C GLY A 288 -24.58 -105.65 -78.84
N ARG A 289 -25.83 -106.13 -78.77
CA ARG A 289 -26.76 -106.38 -77.62
C ARG A 289 -26.26 -106.06 -76.18
N GLU A 290 -27.02 -105.69 -75.14
CA GLU A 290 -28.45 -105.69 -74.77
C GLU A 290 -28.61 -104.88 -73.44
N SER A 291 -29.84 -104.41 -73.18
CA SER A 291 -30.50 -103.73 -72.02
C SER A 291 -30.28 -104.28 -70.57
N PRO A 292 -30.94 -103.82 -69.46
CA PRO A 292 -31.53 -102.52 -69.02
C PRO A 292 -31.31 -102.14 -67.50
N GLU A 293 -31.85 -100.97 -67.10
CA GLU A 293 -32.48 -100.56 -65.80
C GLU A 293 -31.86 -100.82 -64.38
N ALA A 294 -31.56 -99.68 -63.71
CA ALA A 294 -32.11 -99.21 -62.42
C ALA A 294 -31.40 -99.46 -61.04
N VAL A 295 -31.51 -98.41 -60.20
CA VAL A 295 -31.67 -98.39 -58.71
C VAL A 295 -30.47 -98.03 -57.80
N GLN A 296 -30.64 -96.86 -57.13
CA GLN A 296 -30.30 -96.40 -55.76
C GLN A 296 -28.89 -96.38 -55.14
N ALA A 297 -28.60 -95.20 -54.54
CA ALA A 297 -28.09 -94.89 -53.18
C ALA A 297 -26.68 -95.37 -52.78
N SER A 298 -25.80 -94.55 -52.18
CA SER A 298 -25.99 -93.82 -50.91
C SER A 298 -24.79 -92.86 -50.65
N ARG A 299 -25.05 -91.74 -49.93
CA ARG A 299 -24.31 -91.16 -48.76
C ARG A 299 -22.77 -91.23 -48.72
N ASP A 300 -22.04 -90.15 -48.39
CA ASP A 300 -22.09 -89.44 -47.10
C ASP A 300 -21.68 -87.94 -47.16
N LEU A 301 -22.30 -87.16 -46.28
CA LEU A 301 -21.99 -85.80 -45.78
C LEU A 301 -21.39 -85.96 -44.35
N PRO A 302 -20.68 -84.96 -43.77
CA PRO A 302 -21.31 -83.81 -43.08
C PRO A 302 -20.64 -82.44 -43.42
N ASP A 303 -21.37 -81.32 -43.49
CA ASP A 303 -21.85 -80.40 -42.42
C ASP A 303 -20.72 -79.88 -41.48
N ALA A 304 -20.54 -78.60 -41.17
CA ALA A 304 -21.50 -77.50 -41.08
C ALA A 304 -20.87 -76.09 -41.30
N ALA A 305 -21.77 -75.13 -41.56
CA ALA A 305 -21.57 -73.71 -41.82
C ALA A 305 -21.03 -72.88 -40.63
N VAL A 306 -20.37 -71.74 -40.94
CA VAL A 306 -20.57 -70.39 -40.33
C VAL A 306 -19.84 -69.31 -41.19
N ILE A 307 -20.65 -68.46 -41.83
CA ILE A 307 -20.59 -66.98 -41.98
C ILE A 307 -19.35 -66.25 -42.59
N GLU A 308 -19.63 -65.65 -43.77
CA GLU A 308 -19.31 -64.31 -44.38
C GLU A 308 -17.94 -63.58 -44.22
N TRP A 309 -17.45 -63.11 -45.39
CA TRP A 309 -16.87 -61.78 -45.76
C TRP A 309 -16.32 -60.88 -44.61
N GLN A 310 -15.13 -60.26 -44.64
CA GLN A 310 -14.35 -59.54 -45.68
C GLN A 310 -12.87 -59.30 -45.21
N PRO A 311 -11.95 -58.54 -45.89
CA PRO A 311 -10.52 -58.88 -45.98
C PRO A 311 -9.60 -58.16 -44.96
N LYS A 312 -8.39 -58.73 -44.82
CA LYS A 312 -7.32 -58.39 -43.86
C LYS A 312 -6.46 -57.17 -44.26
N ASP A 313 -6.35 -56.25 -43.31
CA ASP A 313 -5.16 -55.66 -42.68
C ASP A 313 -3.91 -55.31 -43.50
N VAL A 314 -3.65 -54.00 -43.53
CA VAL A 314 -2.35 -53.34 -43.70
C VAL A 314 -1.90 -52.81 -42.33
N ALA A 315 -0.60 -52.80 -42.05
CA ALA A 315 0.03 -52.12 -40.92
C ALA A 315 1.38 -51.52 -41.35
N PRO A 316 2.05 -50.64 -40.57
CA PRO A 316 1.60 -49.75 -39.47
C PRO A 316 1.97 -48.26 -39.77
N GLU A 317 1.62 -47.19 -39.03
CA GLU A 317 2.03 -46.70 -37.69
C GLU A 317 1.73 -45.15 -37.65
N PRO A 318 1.96 -44.35 -36.58
CA PRO A 318 1.15 -44.15 -35.38
C PRO A 318 0.69 -42.67 -35.13
N GLN A 319 0.01 -42.47 -33.99
CA GLN A 319 -0.20 -41.22 -33.20
C GLN A 319 -1.50 -40.42 -33.42
N ALA A 320 -2.38 -40.45 -32.40
CA ALA A 320 -2.96 -39.28 -31.71
C ALA A 320 -4.07 -39.77 -30.75
N GLU A 321 -3.84 -39.68 -29.44
CA GLU A 321 -4.91 -39.76 -28.43
C GLU A 321 -5.51 -38.37 -28.20
N PRO A 322 -6.85 -38.22 -28.12
CA PRO A 322 -7.48 -36.96 -27.79
C PRO A 322 -7.78 -36.81 -26.29
N GLU A 323 -7.75 -35.54 -25.91
CA GLU A 323 -8.30 -34.85 -24.74
C GLU A 323 -9.29 -35.62 -23.86
N ALA A 324 -8.95 -35.75 -22.58
CA ALA A 324 -9.87 -35.96 -21.49
C ALA A 324 -10.11 -34.62 -20.77
N ASP A 325 -11.35 -34.13 -20.89
CA ASP A 325 -11.91 -33.03 -20.12
C ASP A 325 -12.06 -33.46 -18.64
N ALA A 326 -11.52 -32.66 -17.73
CA ALA A 326 -11.66 -32.85 -16.30
C ALA A 326 -12.23 -31.56 -15.66
N PRO A 327 -13.35 -31.62 -14.94
CA PRO A 327 -13.65 -30.65 -13.90
C PRO A 327 -13.16 -31.16 -12.53
N ALA A 328 -12.52 -30.25 -11.80
CA ALA A 328 -12.03 -30.41 -10.44
C ALA A 328 -13.11 -30.85 -9.43
N PRO A 329 -12.70 -31.53 -8.35
CA PRO A 329 -13.06 -30.99 -7.04
C PRO A 329 -11.91 -30.96 -6.02
N ALA A 330 -12.14 -30.12 -5.02
CA ALA A 330 -11.29 -29.76 -3.91
C ALA A 330 -10.69 -30.91 -3.08
N ALA A 331 -9.43 -30.74 -2.70
CA ALA A 331 -8.81 -31.18 -1.46
C ALA A 331 -7.88 -30.02 -1.04
N GLY A 332 -7.90 -29.51 0.19
CA GLY A 332 -7.71 -30.25 1.42
C GLY A 332 -6.38 -29.78 2.00
N GLU A 333 -6.47 -28.94 3.04
CA GLU A 333 -5.37 -28.57 3.93
C GLU A 333 -4.52 -29.77 4.32
N LYS A 334 -3.20 -29.60 4.29
CA LYS A 334 -2.25 -30.14 5.29
C LYS A 334 -0.86 -29.54 5.11
N ASP A 335 -0.32 -29.18 6.26
CA ASP A 335 1.02 -28.68 6.53
C ASP A 335 2.15 -29.49 5.90
N ALA A 336 3.17 -28.77 5.43
CA ALA A 336 4.53 -29.27 5.37
C ALA A 336 5.52 -28.12 5.58
N THR A 337 6.09 -28.09 6.79
CA THR A 337 7.32 -27.41 7.17
C THR A 337 8.43 -27.69 6.16
N THR A 338 9.07 -26.65 5.62
CA THR A 338 10.41 -26.79 5.04
C THR A 338 11.23 -25.53 5.33
N THR A 339 12.35 -25.77 6.00
CA THR A 339 13.46 -24.86 6.28
C THR A 339 14.09 -24.32 5.00
N SER A 340 14.38 -23.02 4.94
CA SER A 340 15.32 -22.45 3.97
C SER A 340 16.03 -21.21 4.56
N GLU A 341 17.35 -21.23 4.44
CA GLU A 341 18.34 -20.22 4.83
C GLU A 341 18.13 -18.83 4.21
N PRO A 342 18.77 -17.77 4.76
CA PRO A 342 18.41 -16.39 4.47
C PRO A 342 19.00 -15.86 3.15
N VAL A 343 18.20 -15.06 2.45
CA VAL A 343 18.57 -14.25 1.28
C VAL A 343 19.13 -12.91 1.77
N PRO A 344 20.22 -12.37 1.19
CA PRO A 344 20.88 -11.16 1.68
C PRO A 344 20.06 -9.90 1.38
N GLU A 345 20.05 -8.96 2.34
CA GLU A 345 19.46 -7.63 2.20
C GLU A 345 20.19 -6.80 1.12
N PRO A 346 19.47 -5.94 0.37
CA PRO A 346 20.11 -5.00 -0.55
C PRO A 346 20.81 -3.89 0.24
N GLU A 347 22.06 -3.62 -0.15
CA GLU A 347 22.89 -2.55 0.40
C GLU A 347 22.17 -1.19 0.34
N SER A 348 21.98 -0.58 1.50
CA SER A 348 21.49 0.78 1.65
C SER A 348 22.56 1.77 1.17
N GLU A 349 22.17 2.71 0.30
CA GLU A 349 23.00 3.83 -0.13
C GLU A 349 23.59 4.61 1.06
N PRO A 350 24.83 5.13 0.96
CA PRO A 350 25.45 5.89 2.03
C PRO A 350 24.69 7.21 2.24
N GLY A 351 24.10 7.35 3.43
CA GLY A 351 23.54 8.62 3.89
C GLY A 351 24.62 9.73 3.96
N PRO A 352 24.22 11.01 3.88
CA PRO A 352 25.16 12.12 3.89
C PRO A 352 25.99 12.14 5.19
N GLU A 353 27.28 12.48 5.05
CA GLU A 353 28.22 12.57 6.16
C GLU A 353 27.70 13.48 7.29
N PRO A 354 27.93 13.13 8.57
CA PRO A 354 27.52 13.98 9.68
C PRO A 354 28.29 15.30 9.64
N GLU A 355 27.55 16.41 9.63
CA GLU A 355 28.12 17.75 9.73
C GLU A 355 29.00 17.88 11.00
N PRO A 356 30.11 18.63 10.93
CA PRO A 356 30.99 18.81 12.06
C PRO A 356 30.25 19.52 13.19
N ARG A 357 30.25 18.90 14.38
CA ARG A 357 29.74 19.51 15.61
C ARG A 357 30.41 20.88 15.81
N TYR A 358 29.58 21.91 15.87
CA TYR A 358 29.98 23.26 16.26
C TYR A 358 30.48 23.22 17.71
N ALA A 359 31.78 23.42 17.93
CA ALA A 359 32.37 23.64 19.24
C ALA A 359 32.27 25.12 19.59
N ALA A 360 31.63 25.44 20.72
CA ALA A 360 31.47 26.81 21.17
C ALA A 360 32.82 27.39 21.67
N PRO A 361 33.11 28.70 21.49
CA PRO A 361 34.46 29.27 21.70
C PRO A 361 34.95 29.33 23.15
N TRP A 362 34.22 28.74 24.11
CA TRP A 362 34.53 28.80 25.55
C TRP A 362 34.92 27.42 26.13
N GLU A 363 35.07 26.39 25.30
CA GLU A 363 35.51 25.06 25.75
C GLU A 363 37.02 24.95 26.06
N ASP A 364 37.80 26.02 25.95
CA ASP A 364 39.17 26.09 26.46
C ASP A 364 39.17 26.73 27.86
N GLU A 365 38.97 25.92 28.91
CA GLU A 365 39.32 26.31 30.28
C GLU A 365 40.85 26.32 30.44
N PRO A 366 41.48 27.41 30.90
CA PRO A 366 42.84 27.35 31.42
C PRO A 366 42.84 26.65 32.79
N GLU A 367 43.79 25.71 32.96
CA GLU A 367 44.05 24.95 34.17
C GLU A 367 43.87 25.76 35.47
N ARG A 368 43.01 25.27 36.37
CA ARG A 368 42.82 25.80 37.73
C ARG A 368 44.15 25.78 38.51
N PRO A 369 44.59 26.88 39.15
CA PRO A 369 45.64 26.79 40.15
C PRO A 369 45.11 26.10 41.42
N ALA A 370 45.90 25.17 41.95
CA ALA A 370 45.59 24.41 43.15
C ALA A 370 45.30 25.31 44.36
N ALA A 371 44.24 25.01 45.11
CA ALA A 371 43.88 25.68 46.35
C ALA A 371 44.90 25.39 47.47
N PRO A 372 45.25 26.37 48.33
CA PRO A 372 46.11 26.12 49.48
C PRO A 372 45.36 25.35 50.56
N THR A 373 45.94 24.22 50.96
CA THR A 373 45.56 23.43 52.13
C THR A 373 45.88 24.21 53.40
N ASN A 374 44.89 24.80 54.06
CA ASN A 374 44.82 24.98 55.52
C ASN A 374 43.57 25.80 55.89
N ALA A 375 42.52 25.11 56.31
CA ALA A 375 41.48 25.69 57.13
C ALA A 375 41.16 24.67 58.25
N GLU A 376 41.31 25.12 59.49
CA GLU A 376 41.09 24.31 60.70
C GLU A 376 39.59 23.97 60.86
N PRO A 377 39.24 22.79 61.43
CA PRO A 377 37.85 22.42 61.64
C PRO A 377 37.25 23.12 62.86
N LEU A 378 36.07 23.72 62.68
CA LEU A 378 35.23 24.21 63.78
C LEU A 378 34.52 23.03 64.47
N PRO A 379 34.31 23.09 65.80
CA PRO A 379 33.87 21.95 66.61
C PRO A 379 32.36 21.69 66.53
N ASP A 380 32.03 20.42 66.66
CA ASP A 380 30.68 19.85 66.67
C ASP A 380 29.96 20.02 68.03
N ALA A 381 28.63 19.98 67.91
CA ALA A 381 27.61 19.66 68.91
C ALA A 381 27.21 20.69 69.99
N ALA A 382 25.92 21.06 69.95
CA ALA A 382 25.08 21.01 71.13
C ALA A 382 23.62 20.67 70.76
N ASP A 383 23.19 19.50 71.23
CA ASP A 383 21.82 19.04 71.40
C ASP A 383 20.89 20.11 71.98
N THR A 384 19.72 20.28 71.36
CA THR A 384 18.48 20.54 72.12
C THR A 384 17.37 19.66 71.57
N SER A 385 17.07 18.62 72.35
CA SER A 385 15.88 17.79 72.22
C SER A 385 14.69 18.49 72.87
N GLY A 386 13.53 18.46 72.20
CA GLY A 386 12.30 19.04 72.72
C GLY A 386 11.12 18.86 71.76
N SER A 387 10.56 17.64 71.75
CA SER A 387 9.16 17.27 71.49
C SER A 387 8.26 18.16 70.61
N GLU A 388 7.73 17.61 69.51
CA GLU A 388 6.30 17.34 69.27
C GLU A 388 6.01 17.06 67.77
N GLY A 389 5.16 16.06 67.49
CA GLY A 389 4.47 15.91 66.20
C GLY A 389 5.09 14.96 65.16
N HIS A 390 4.85 13.65 65.29
CA HIS A 390 5.04 12.71 64.18
C HIS A 390 3.91 12.91 63.15
N ILE A 391 4.21 13.53 62.01
CA ILE A 391 3.34 13.56 60.82
C ILE A 391 3.92 12.53 59.83
N PRO A 392 3.15 11.53 59.37
CA PRO A 392 3.67 10.55 58.41
C PRO A 392 3.83 11.20 57.04
N GLY A 393 5.03 11.12 56.47
CA GLY A 393 5.31 11.58 55.11
C GLY A 393 4.64 10.71 54.04
N PRO A 394 4.38 11.24 52.84
CA PRO A 394 3.69 10.53 51.77
C PRO A 394 4.55 9.38 51.21
N GLN A 395 3.95 8.20 51.09
CA GLN A 395 4.55 7.05 50.42
C GLN A 395 4.69 7.33 48.93
N ARG A 396 5.93 7.26 48.42
CA ARG A 396 6.19 7.17 46.99
C ARG A 396 5.73 5.80 46.49
N VAL A 397 4.69 5.79 45.67
CA VAL A 397 4.35 4.63 44.84
C VAL A 397 5.33 4.62 43.66
N ARG A 398 5.91 3.44 43.41
CA ARG A 398 6.93 3.20 42.38
C ARG A 398 6.41 3.36 40.97
#